data_AF-A0A3N5JK91-F1
#
_entry.id   AF-A0A3N5JK91-F1
#
_cell.length_a   1.000
_cell.length_b   1.000
_cell.length_c   1.000
_cell.angle_alpha   90.00
_cell.angle_beta   90.00
_cell.angle_gamma   90.00
#
_symmetry.space_group_name_H-M   'P 1'
#
loop_
_entity.id
_entity.type
_entity.pdbx_description
1 polymer ?
#
loop_
_entity_poly.entity_id
_entity_poly.type
_entity_poly.pdbx_seq_one_letter_code
_entity_poly.pdbx_strand_id
1 'polypeptide(L)' 'MSLNAIYVRMSLLAIFFITLHYTDDVIRKVRGMDQGGIAVLFAVLMLVVWLFGTLVLNERKSGYIIGLII' A
#
# COMPACT_ATOMS: atom_id res chain seq x y z
N MET A 1 -16.48 -9.04 -15.54
CA MET A 1 -15.54 -8.91 -14.40
C MET A 1 -16.24 -8.10 -13.33
N SER A 2 -16.31 -8.55 -12.07
CA SER A 2 -17.01 -7.80 -11.02
C SER A 2 -16.22 -6.56 -10.62
N LEU A 3 -16.90 -5.53 -10.10
CA LEU A 3 -16.25 -4.31 -9.62
C LEU A 3 -15.24 -4.61 -8.50
N ASN A 4 -15.54 -5.57 -7.62
CA ASN A 4 -14.61 -6.05 -6.60
C ASN A 4 -13.34 -6.67 -7.19
N ALA A 5 -13.44 -7.45 -8.26
CA ALA A 5 -12.27 -8.02 -8.92
C ALA A 5 -11.39 -6.96 -9.57
N ILE A 6 -11.99 -5.87 -10.11
CA ILE A 6 -11.23 -4.70 -10.59
C ILE A 6 -10.54 -4.03 -9.42
N TYR A 7 -11.28 -3.75 -8.33
CA TYR A 7 -10.75 -3.10 -7.12
C TYR A 7 -9.53 -3.85 -6.56
N VAL A 8 -9.64 -5.16 -6.33
CA VAL A 8 -8.53 -5.96 -5.79
C VAL A 8 -7.30 -5.87 -6.69
N ARG A 9 -7.45 -6.00 -8.01
CA ARG A 9 -6.30 -5.93 -8.94
C ARG A 9 -5.66 -4.54 -8.95
N MET A 10 -6.48 -3.49 -8.96
CA MET A 10 -5.97 -2.11 -8.93
C MET A 10 -5.30 -1.78 -7.60
N SER A 11 -5.83 -2.24 -6.47
CA SER A 11 -5.21 -2.10 -5.15
C SER A 11 -3.87 -2.85 -5.08
N LEU A 12 -3.80 -4.09 -5.56
CA LEU A 12 -2.55 -4.85 -5.60
C LEU A 12 -1.50 -4.17 -6.49
N LEU A 13 -1.92 -3.65 -7.65
CA LEU A 13 -1.03 -2.92 -8.54
C LEU A 13 -0.52 -1.60 -7.91
N ALA A 14 -1.39 -0.87 -7.21
CA ALA A 14 -1.02 0.33 -6.48
C ALA A 14 -0.02 0.01 -5.35
N ILE A 15 -0.31 -1.01 -4.53
CA ILE A 15 0.58 -1.48 -3.46
C ILE A 15 1.94 -1.89 -4.03
N PHE A 16 1.97 -2.58 -5.17
CA PHE A 16 3.21 -2.94 -5.86
C PHE A 16 4.03 -1.71 -6.25
N PHE A 17 3.44 -0.74 -6.95
CA PHE A 17 4.16 0.46 -7.36
C PHE A 17 4.63 1.32 -6.17
N ILE A 18 3.81 1.44 -5.12
CA ILE A 18 4.20 2.16 -3.90
C ILE A 18 5.36 1.45 -3.20
N THR A 19 5.38 0.11 -3.19
CA THR A 19 6.49 -0.67 -2.64
C THR A 19 7.78 -0.42 -3.42
N LEU A 20 7.73 -0.38 -4.76
CA LEU A 20 8.88 -0.02 -5.59
C LEU A 20 9.37 1.41 -5.31
N HIS A 21 8.45 2.37 -5.18
CA HIS A 21 8.76 3.76 -4.86
C HIS A 21 9.51 3.88 -3.52
N TYR A 22 8.99 3.28 -2.45
CA TYR A 22 9.66 3.34 -1.15
C TYR A 22 10.96 2.52 -1.12
N THR A 23 11.08 1.48 -1.92
CA THR A 23 12.35 0.75 -2.08
C THR A 23 13.42 1.67 -2.69
N ASP A 24 13.08 2.47 -3.70
CA ASP A 24 13.99 3.47 -4.27
C ASP A 24 14.40 4.52 -3.22
N ASP A 25 13.43 5.03 -2.44
CA ASP A 25 13.71 5.96 -1.34
C ASP A 25 14.69 5.39 -0.31
N VAL A 26 14.52 4.12 0.10
CA VAL A 26 15.42 3.44 1.03
C VAL A 26 16.82 3.28 0.44
N ILE A 27 16.92 2.85 -0.83
CA ILE A 27 18.21 2.72 -1.52
C ILE A 27 18.94 4.06 -1.57
N ARG A 28 18.22 5.14 -1.88
CA ARG A 28 18.79 6.50 -1.92
C ARG A 28 19.23 6.97 -0.55
N LYS A 29 18.45 6.69 0.50
CA LYS A 29 18.84 7.02 1.88
C LYS A 29 20.13 6.32 2.29
N VAL A 30 20.28 5.03 1.97
CA VAL A 30 21.50 4.25 2.23
C VAL A 30 22.70 4.82 1.47
N ARG A 31 22.48 5.44 0.30
CA ARG A 31 23.52 6.12 -0.49
C ARG A 31 23.85 7.55 -0.01
N GLY A 32 23.29 7.98 1.13
CA GLY A 32 23.56 9.30 1.71
C GLY A 32 22.71 10.44 1.12
N MET A 33 21.67 10.12 0.34
CA MET A 33 20.70 11.13 -0.11
C MET A 33 19.68 11.41 1.00
N ASP A 34 19.10 12.61 1.03
CA ASP A 34 18.05 12.91 2.00
C ASP A 34 16.67 12.48 1.49
N GLN A 35 16.36 11.18 1.66
CA GLN A 35 15.09 10.58 1.27
C GLN A 35 14.58 9.58 2.32
N GLY A 36 13.27 9.41 2.41
CA GLY A 36 12.64 8.22 3.01
C GLY A 36 13.07 7.84 4.43
N GLY A 37 13.06 8.77 5.39
CA GLY A 37 13.31 8.48 6.80
C GLY A 37 12.16 7.72 7.50
N ILE A 38 11.79 8.15 8.71
CA ILE A 38 10.70 7.54 9.52
C ILE A 38 9.38 7.43 8.73
N ALA A 39 9.13 8.33 7.77
CA ALA A 39 7.96 8.29 6.90
C ALA A 39 7.80 6.95 6.14
N VAL A 40 8.89 6.26 5.79
CA VAL A 40 8.82 4.96 5.12
C VAL A 40 8.21 3.90 6.03
N LEU A 41 8.49 3.94 7.34
CA LEU A 41 7.92 2.99 8.30
C LEU A 41 6.40 3.16 8.41
N PHE A 42 5.93 4.40 8.46
CA PHE A 42 4.49 4.70 8.43
C PHE A 42 3.83 4.23 7.14
N ALA A 43 4.51 4.41 6.00
CA ALA A 43 4.01 3.94 4.73
C ALA A 43 3.92 2.41 4.66
N VAL A 44 4.89 1.69 5.21
CA VAL A 44 4.83 0.22 5.31
C VAL A 44 3.64 -0.23 6.15
N LEU A 45 3.40 0.40 7.32
CA LEU A 45 2.22 0.10 8.13
C LEU A 45 0.92 0.35 7.38
N MET A 46 0.82 1.48 6.67
CA MET A 46 -0.32 1.81 5.83
C MET A 46 -0.55 0.76 4.73
N LEU A 47 0.50 0.32 4.04
CA LEU A 47 0.42 -0.74 3.02
C LEU A 47 -0.06 -2.08 3.59
N VAL A 48 0.39 -2.45 4.80
CA VAL A 48 -0.05 -3.69 5.46
C VAL A 48 -1.54 -3.64 5.79
N VAL A 49 -2.01 -2.53 6.35
CA VAL A 49 -3.43 -2.35 6.68
C VAL A 49 -4.27 -2.36 5.41
N TRP A 50 -3.82 -1.68 4.35
CA TRP A 50 -4.52 -1.67 3.06
C TRP A 50 -4.59 -3.06 2.44
N LEU A 51 -3.46 -3.78 2.36
CA LEU A 51 -3.39 -5.14 1.82
C LEU A 51 -4.32 -6.08 2.58
N PHE A 52 -4.35 -5.98 3.91
CA PHE A 52 -5.26 -6.75 4.76
C PHE A 52 -6.73 -6.40 4.46
N GLY A 53 -7.05 -5.11 4.34
CA GLY A 53 -8.38 -4.63 3.95
C GLY A 53 -8.84 -5.19 2.60
N THR A 54 -7.95 -5.17 1.60
CA THR A 54 -8.22 -5.64 0.25
C THR A 54 -8.38 -7.16 0.16
N LEU A 55 -7.53 -7.94 0.85
CA LEU A 55 -7.49 -9.40 0.70
C LEU A 55 -8.32 -10.14 1.73
N VAL A 56 -8.20 -9.79 3.01
CA VAL A 56 -8.82 -10.53 4.13
C VAL A 56 -10.21 -10.00 4.44
N LEU A 57 -10.41 -8.69 4.30
CA LEU A 57 -11.72 -8.05 4.52
C LEU A 57 -12.48 -7.80 3.23
N ASN A 58 -12.12 -8.48 2.14
CA ASN A 58 -12.78 -8.33 0.85
C ASN A 58 -14.30 -8.54 0.99
N GLU A 59 -15.06 -7.70 0.31
CA GLU A 59 -16.53 -7.69 0.33
C GLU A 59 -17.18 -7.42 1.69
N ARG A 60 -16.41 -7.19 2.75
CA ARG A 60 -16.89 -6.77 4.08
C ARG A 60 -16.91 -5.25 4.17
N LYS A 61 -17.87 -4.70 4.90
CA LYS A 61 -17.97 -3.25 5.18
C LYS A 61 -16.66 -2.66 5.71
N SER A 62 -15.97 -3.36 6.60
CA SER A 62 -14.68 -2.94 7.15
C SER A 62 -13.57 -2.85 6.09
N GLY A 63 -13.56 -3.74 5.09
CA GLY A 63 -12.59 -3.71 4.00
C GLY A 63 -12.80 -2.49 3.10
N TYR A 64 -14.05 -2.18 2.76
CA TYR A 64 -14.39 -0.97 2.02
C TYR A 64 -14.06 0.32 2.77
N ILE A 65 -14.26 0.35 4.10
CA ILE A 65 -13.90 1.50 4.94
C ILE A 65 -12.39 1.72 4.96
N ILE A 66 -11.61 0.65 5.14
CA ILE A 66 -10.13 0.74 5.10
C ILE A 66 -9.68 1.28 3.73
N GLY A 67 -10.23 0.72 2.65
CA GLY A 67 -9.89 1.14 1.29
C GLY A 67 -10.37 2.53 0.89
N LEU A 68 -11.24 3.16 1.68
CA LEU A 68 -11.66 4.55 1.49
C LEU A 68 -10.80 5.53 2.29
N ILE A 69 -10.30 5.10 3.46
CA ILE A 69 -9.53 5.94 4.39
C ILE A 69 -8.06 6.01 3.97
N ILE A 70 -7.54 4.92 3.41
CA ILE A 70 -6.16 4.82 2.91
C ILE A 70 -6.13 5.26 1.45
#